data_AF-A0A8E1VZI3-F1
#
_entry.id   AF-A0A8E1VZI3-F1
#
_cell.length_a   1.000
_cell.length_b   1.000
_cell.length_c   1.000
_cell.angle_alpha   90.00
_cell.angle_beta   90.00
_cell.angle_gamma   90.00
#
_symmetry.space_group_name_H-M   'P 1'
#
loop_
_entity.id
_entity.type
_entity.pdbx_description
1 polymer ?
#
loop_
_entity_poly.entity_id
_entity_poly.type
_entity_poly.pdbx_seq_one_letter_code
_entity_poly.pdbx_strand_id
1 'polypeptide(L)'
;MDEEALTALAFGSDAGSSDPIPRDGSPRQRLLAAIVLGARGRYAAAADLLDPLRRGRDPLTASLAASTLASHRRQLGAHVLARKLDGEALLAVGLRGAGEHRTGVAGDGSGLTVGGWAAVGSGSLGVNPGRAGAGAVSAAGGAGSGRAAAGLGRAGAGAGSAAAGAGSDGTAADSGRTGSRTDSPRLKTTASPGGPRSAANPGSLGVPAEDPHGLDLPGARADALLGLAADNLALGRISAARRLAVRAAQADRRWRATVRGGWVGAEIELADGQPEAAVAPARLAYETAVARNARRHIVKSGIVLGVALLAAGQEGARELVVAAAVDAEKYELDSLNWVAARVAADLDHDRAEEYRFRSRQVLHAVLRHADPCVMRIAHESPWVPVGPG
;
A
#
# COMPACT_ATOMS: atom_id res chain seq x y z
N MET A 1 21.84 1.84 10.23
CA MET A 1 20.51 1.23 10.46
C MET A 1 20.58 -0.20 9.99
N ASP A 2 20.18 -1.15 10.84
CA ASP A 2 20.18 -2.57 10.52
C ASP A 2 18.87 -3.01 9.81
N GLU A 3 18.77 -4.30 9.51
CA GLU A 3 17.63 -4.87 8.81
C GLU A 3 16.34 -4.87 9.64
N GLU A 4 16.44 -5.04 10.96
CA GLU A 4 15.30 -5.03 11.88
C GLU A 4 14.68 -3.63 11.95
N ALA A 5 15.50 -2.59 12.11
CA ALA A 5 15.05 -1.21 12.09
C ALA A 5 14.41 -0.81 10.75
N LEU A 6 15.00 -1.24 9.62
CA LEU A 6 14.39 -1.02 8.29
C LEU A 6 13.06 -1.76 8.12
N THR A 7 12.95 -2.97 8.67
CA THR A 7 11.71 -3.76 8.67
C THR A 7 10.63 -3.06 9.50
N ALA A 8 10.99 -2.53 10.68
CA ALA A 8 10.09 -1.75 11.52
C ALA A 8 9.62 -0.46 10.81
N LEU A 9 10.50 0.26 10.12
CA LEU A 9 10.12 1.44 9.32
C LEU A 9 9.19 1.09 8.14
N ALA A 10 9.39 -0.07 7.51
CA ALA A 10 8.59 -0.47 6.34
C ALA A 10 7.21 -1.05 6.73
N PHE A 11 7.14 -1.81 7.83
CA PHE A 11 5.98 -2.65 8.17
C PHE A 11 5.49 -2.55 9.61
N GLY A 12 6.23 -1.87 10.50
CA GLY A 12 5.93 -1.77 11.92
C GLY A 12 5.27 -0.45 12.33
N SER A 13 5.35 -0.17 13.63
CA SER A 13 4.68 0.95 14.30
C SER A 13 5.42 2.27 14.20
N ASP A 14 6.74 2.20 14.09
CA ASP A 14 7.63 3.35 14.03
C ASP A 14 7.95 3.65 12.58
N ALA A 15 7.55 4.83 12.11
CA ALA A 15 7.93 5.36 10.79
C ALA A 15 8.82 6.62 10.88
N GLY A 16 9.04 7.13 12.09
CA GLY A 16 9.61 8.45 12.36
C GLY A 16 11.09 8.47 12.77
N SER A 17 11.96 7.59 12.22
CA SER A 17 13.40 7.75 12.45
C SER A 17 13.93 8.94 11.64
N SER A 18 14.62 9.86 12.32
CA SER A 18 15.35 10.99 11.72
C SER A 18 16.67 10.58 11.09
N ASP A 19 17.10 9.33 11.29
CA ASP A 19 18.37 8.85 10.77
C ASP A 19 18.33 8.74 9.24
N PRO A 20 19.45 9.03 8.55
CA PRO A 20 19.56 8.80 7.13
C PRO A 20 19.32 7.31 6.79
N ILE A 21 18.44 7.05 5.82
CA ILE A 21 18.19 5.70 5.34
C ILE A 21 19.43 5.19 4.59
N PRO A 22 20.04 4.06 5.00
CA PRO A 22 21.24 3.52 4.38
C PRO A 22 20.99 3.13 2.92
N ARG A 23 22.04 3.21 2.09
CA ARG A 23 21.98 2.95 0.64
C ARG A 23 22.75 1.69 0.23
N ASP A 24 23.58 1.19 1.11
CA ASP A 24 24.39 -0.01 0.97
C ASP A 24 23.82 -1.17 1.80
N GLY A 25 24.52 -2.31 1.82
CA GLY A 25 24.12 -3.52 2.53
C GLY A 25 23.56 -4.63 1.64
N SER A 26 22.90 -5.59 2.29
CA SER A 26 22.34 -6.78 1.66
C SER A 26 21.23 -6.43 0.65
N PRO A 27 20.90 -7.33 -0.30
CA PRO A 27 19.75 -7.13 -1.18
C PRO A 27 18.45 -6.84 -0.44
N ARG A 28 18.21 -7.51 0.70
CA ARG A 28 17.02 -7.30 1.54
C ARG A 28 17.04 -5.92 2.21
N GLN A 29 18.17 -5.50 2.77
CA GLN A 29 18.32 -4.16 3.34
C GLN A 29 18.06 -3.05 2.30
N ARG A 30 18.63 -3.18 1.09
CA ARG A 30 18.39 -2.21 0.01
C ARG A 30 16.94 -2.19 -0.46
N LEU A 31 16.27 -3.35 -0.52
CA LEU A 31 14.84 -3.43 -0.83
C LEU A 31 14.01 -2.69 0.24
N LEU A 32 14.24 -2.98 1.53
CA LEU A 32 13.53 -2.32 2.63
C LEU A 32 13.78 -0.81 2.65
N ALA A 33 15.04 -0.39 2.48
CA ALA A 33 15.40 1.01 2.36
C ALA A 33 14.65 1.70 1.22
N ALA A 34 14.52 1.04 0.06
CA ALA A 34 13.75 1.57 -1.07
C ALA A 34 12.24 1.68 -0.78
N ILE A 35 11.65 0.74 -0.03
CA ILE A 35 10.24 0.81 0.41
C ILE A 35 10.04 2.03 1.32
N VAL A 36 10.95 2.26 2.27
CA VAL A 36 10.89 3.41 3.19
C VAL A 36 11.09 4.73 2.44
N LEU A 37 12.09 4.81 1.56
CA LEU A 37 12.32 6.00 0.72
C LEU A 37 11.11 6.31 -0.17
N GLY A 38 10.51 5.29 -0.77
CA GLY A 38 9.28 5.43 -1.56
C GLY A 38 8.11 5.93 -0.72
N ALA A 39 7.96 5.43 0.52
CA ALA A 39 6.94 5.93 1.45
C ALA A 39 7.11 7.43 1.76
N ARG A 40 8.36 7.89 1.90
CA ARG A 40 8.73 9.31 2.07
C ARG A 40 8.77 10.10 0.76
N GLY A 41 8.22 9.56 -0.34
CA GLY A 41 8.17 10.23 -1.64
C GLY A 41 9.53 10.44 -2.32
N ARG A 42 10.60 9.80 -1.84
CA ARG A 42 11.96 9.90 -2.40
C ARG A 42 12.16 8.87 -3.53
N TYR A 43 11.35 8.98 -4.59
CA TYR A 43 11.23 7.92 -5.60
C TYR A 43 12.47 7.68 -6.45
N ALA A 44 13.23 8.71 -6.83
CA ALA A 44 14.49 8.57 -7.58
C ALA A 44 15.53 7.82 -6.74
N ALA A 45 15.69 8.23 -5.49
CA ALA A 45 16.53 7.57 -4.51
C ALA A 45 16.14 6.10 -4.27
N ALA A 46 14.84 5.79 -4.22
CA ALA A 46 14.36 4.42 -4.13
C ALA A 46 14.63 3.64 -5.42
N ALA A 47 14.43 4.25 -6.59
CA ALA A 47 14.68 3.63 -7.89
C ALA A 47 16.16 3.24 -8.03
N ASP A 48 17.10 4.09 -7.62
CA ASP A 48 18.55 3.79 -7.64
C ASP A 48 18.91 2.51 -6.88
N LEU A 49 18.20 2.22 -5.78
CA LEU A 49 18.37 0.98 -5.00
C LEU A 49 17.68 -0.22 -5.66
N LEU A 50 16.50 -0.02 -6.24
CA LEU A 50 15.68 -1.10 -6.81
C LEU A 50 16.20 -1.58 -8.15
N ASP A 51 16.79 -0.69 -8.96
CA ASP A 51 17.14 -0.98 -10.34
C ASP A 51 18.25 -2.04 -10.49
N PRO A 52 19.31 -2.05 -9.67
CA PRO A 52 20.28 -3.14 -9.65
C PRO A 52 19.67 -4.46 -9.15
N LEU A 53 18.78 -4.40 -8.15
CA LEU A 53 18.10 -5.57 -7.60
C LEU A 53 17.17 -6.23 -8.63
N ARG A 54 16.40 -5.42 -9.36
CA ARG A 54 15.50 -5.84 -10.43
C ARG A 54 16.24 -6.53 -11.58
N ARG A 55 17.45 -6.07 -11.91
CA ARG A 55 18.30 -6.67 -12.96
C ARG A 55 19.18 -7.83 -12.45
N GLY A 56 19.07 -8.18 -11.16
CA GLY A 56 19.82 -9.25 -10.54
C GLY A 56 19.38 -10.65 -10.99
N ARG A 57 20.15 -11.67 -10.60
CA ARG A 57 19.87 -13.09 -10.94
C ARG A 57 18.92 -13.79 -9.97
N ASP A 58 18.76 -13.28 -8.75
CA ASP A 58 17.85 -13.87 -7.77
C ASP A 58 16.39 -13.52 -8.11
N PRO A 59 15.54 -14.51 -8.48
CA PRO A 59 14.21 -14.21 -9.01
C PRO A 59 13.26 -13.59 -7.98
N LEU A 60 13.39 -13.96 -6.70
CA LEU A 60 12.59 -13.40 -5.62
C LEU A 60 12.90 -11.91 -5.44
N THR A 61 14.18 -11.57 -5.28
CA THR A 61 14.64 -10.18 -5.15
C THR A 61 14.26 -9.35 -6.37
N ALA A 62 14.44 -9.90 -7.58
CA ALA A 62 14.08 -9.21 -8.81
C ALA A 62 12.57 -8.90 -8.87
N SER A 63 11.73 -9.87 -8.49
CA SER A 63 10.28 -9.68 -8.42
C SER A 63 9.86 -8.62 -7.40
N LEU A 64 10.37 -8.70 -6.17
CA LEU A 64 10.03 -7.74 -5.12
C LEU A 64 10.48 -6.32 -5.50
N ALA A 65 11.67 -6.20 -6.12
CA ALA A 65 12.18 -4.91 -6.58
C ALA A 65 11.33 -4.33 -7.73
N ALA A 66 10.95 -5.16 -8.71
CA ALA A 66 10.08 -4.77 -9.81
C ALA A 66 8.69 -4.31 -9.31
N SER A 67 8.03 -5.08 -8.45
CA SER A 67 6.71 -4.72 -7.89
C SER A 67 6.77 -3.46 -7.01
N THR A 68 7.86 -3.25 -6.28
CA THR A 68 8.07 -2.04 -5.48
C THR A 68 8.24 -0.81 -6.39
N LEU A 69 9.09 -0.91 -7.42
CA LEU A 69 9.26 0.15 -8.41
C LEU A 69 7.95 0.46 -9.14
N ALA A 70 7.21 -0.58 -9.55
CA ALA A 70 5.88 -0.44 -10.16
C ALA A 70 4.92 0.34 -9.26
N SER A 71 4.93 0.05 -7.96
CA SER A 71 4.12 0.78 -6.98
C SER A 71 4.48 2.26 -6.94
N HIS A 72 5.76 2.62 -7.03
CA HIS A 72 6.19 4.03 -7.08
C HIS A 72 5.73 4.73 -8.36
N ARG A 73 5.76 4.02 -9.51
CA ARG A 73 5.25 4.53 -10.79
C ARG A 73 3.74 4.79 -10.72
N ARG A 74 2.98 3.87 -10.13
CA ARG A 74 1.53 4.01 -9.90
C ARG A 74 1.16 5.23 -9.07
N GLN A 75 1.94 5.56 -8.04
CA GLN A 75 1.67 6.74 -7.19
C GLN A 75 1.73 8.06 -7.96
N LEU A 76 2.41 8.09 -9.10
CA LEU A 76 2.54 9.26 -9.95
C LEU A 76 1.77 9.10 -11.28
N GLY A 77 0.77 8.20 -11.30
CA GLY A 77 -0.11 7.99 -12.45
C GLY A 77 0.51 7.24 -13.64
N ALA A 78 1.75 6.74 -13.52
CA ALA A 78 2.44 6.05 -14.60
C ALA A 78 2.05 4.57 -14.72
N HIS A 79 0.74 4.29 -14.83
CA HIS A 79 0.15 2.94 -14.82
C HIS A 79 0.66 2.04 -15.96
N VAL A 80 0.93 2.60 -17.14
CA VAL A 80 1.46 1.82 -18.27
C VAL A 80 2.87 1.31 -17.98
N LEU A 81 3.71 2.11 -17.31
CA LEU A 81 5.05 1.71 -16.91
C LEU A 81 5.00 0.72 -15.74
N ALA A 82 4.14 0.99 -14.75
CA ALA A 82 3.93 0.09 -13.62
C ALA A 82 3.49 -1.31 -14.08
N ARG A 83 2.54 -1.39 -15.03
CA ARG A 83 2.06 -2.67 -15.57
C ARG A 83 3.17 -3.50 -16.20
N LYS A 84 4.13 -2.87 -16.88
CA LYS A 84 5.29 -3.58 -17.46
C LYS A 84 6.16 -4.16 -16.35
N LEU A 85 6.44 -3.38 -15.32
CA LEU A 85 7.23 -3.79 -14.17
C LEU A 85 6.56 -4.91 -13.36
N ASP A 86 5.25 -4.83 -13.10
CA ASP A 86 4.52 -5.91 -12.41
C ASP A 86 4.43 -7.18 -13.28
N GLY A 87 4.45 -7.03 -14.62
CA GLY A 87 4.60 -8.16 -15.54
C GLY A 87 5.98 -8.82 -15.45
N GLU A 88 7.05 -8.02 -15.42
CA GLU A 88 8.43 -8.49 -15.15
C GLU A 88 8.51 -9.22 -13.81
N ALA A 89 7.89 -8.66 -12.77
CA ALA A 89 7.85 -9.25 -11.44
C ALA A 89 7.19 -10.64 -11.46
N LEU A 90 6.01 -10.74 -12.08
CA LEU A 90 5.30 -12.01 -12.20
C LEU A 90 6.10 -13.05 -13.00
N LEU A 91 6.80 -12.65 -14.06
CA LEU A 91 7.65 -13.56 -14.83
C LEU A 91 8.83 -14.09 -14.00
N ALA A 92 9.44 -13.25 -13.16
CA ALA A 92 10.56 -13.66 -12.31
C ALA A 92 10.16 -14.79 -11.34
N VAL A 93 8.96 -14.76 -10.76
CA VAL A 93 8.49 -15.80 -9.81
C VAL A 93 7.52 -16.82 -10.42
N GLY A 94 7.05 -16.63 -11.65
CA GLY A 94 5.99 -17.42 -12.29
C GLY A 94 6.47 -18.56 -13.20
N LEU A 95 7.75 -18.60 -13.58
CA LEU A 95 8.26 -19.56 -14.58
C LEU A 95 8.57 -20.98 -14.04
N ARG A 96 8.37 -21.28 -12.75
CA ARG A 96 8.64 -22.63 -12.21
C ARG A 96 7.43 -23.57 -12.10
N GLY A 97 6.22 -23.10 -12.41
CA GLY A 97 5.00 -23.93 -12.31
C GLY A 97 4.70 -24.85 -13.49
N ALA A 98 5.43 -24.75 -14.61
CA ALA A 98 5.14 -25.51 -15.83
C ALA A 98 6.12 -26.67 -16.11
N GLY A 99 7.20 -26.80 -15.35
CA GLY A 99 8.29 -27.76 -15.61
C GLY A 99 8.43 -28.92 -14.61
N GLU A 100 7.86 -28.82 -13.40
CA GLU A 100 8.15 -29.77 -12.30
C GLU A 100 7.02 -30.80 -12.03
N HIS A 101 5.96 -30.82 -12.85
CA HIS A 101 4.95 -31.89 -12.85
C HIS A 101 5.09 -32.86 -14.03
N ARG A 102 6.32 -33.10 -14.50
CA ARG A 102 6.59 -34.15 -15.50
C ARG A 102 7.84 -34.96 -15.17
N THR A 103 7.87 -35.57 -13.99
CA THR A 103 8.74 -36.72 -13.72
C THR A 103 8.03 -37.71 -12.81
N GLY A 104 7.70 -38.89 -13.34
CA GLY A 104 7.46 -40.08 -12.52
C GLY A 104 6.12 -40.79 -12.69
N VAL A 105 5.67 -41.11 -13.91
CA VAL A 105 4.94 -42.37 -14.13
C VAL A 105 5.50 -43.04 -15.38
N ALA A 106 6.27 -44.10 -15.16
CA ALA A 106 6.62 -45.09 -16.17
C ALA A 106 5.71 -46.32 -15.95
N GLY A 107 5.16 -46.86 -17.04
CA GLY A 107 4.32 -48.07 -17.10
C GLY A 107 2.83 -47.78 -16.89
N ASP A 108 1.88 -48.22 -17.71
CA ASP A 108 1.92 -49.19 -18.80
C ASP A 108 0.82 -48.87 -19.81
N GLY A 109 1.04 -49.26 -21.07
CA GLY A 109 0.18 -48.89 -22.19
C GLY A 109 -1.19 -49.57 -22.19
N SER A 110 -2.19 -48.86 -22.72
CA SER A 110 -3.05 -49.33 -23.82
C SER A 110 -4.26 -48.41 -24.03
N GLY A 111 -4.46 -47.99 -25.28
CA GLY A 111 -5.77 -47.69 -25.88
C GLY A 111 -6.54 -46.46 -25.39
N LEU A 112 -6.55 -45.38 -26.16
CA LEU A 112 -7.59 -45.15 -27.18
C LEU A 112 -7.40 -43.76 -27.81
N THR A 113 -7.65 -43.73 -29.12
CA THR A 113 -7.64 -42.59 -30.02
C THR A 113 -8.90 -41.71 -29.92
N VAL A 114 -8.81 -40.56 -30.61
CA VAL A 114 -9.89 -39.65 -31.09
C VAL A 114 -10.24 -38.52 -30.10
N GLY A 115 -10.24 -37.24 -30.48
CA GLY A 115 -10.14 -36.62 -31.80
C GLY A 115 -9.80 -35.14 -31.72
N GLY A 116 -9.25 -34.64 -32.81
CA GLY A 116 -8.99 -33.22 -33.02
C GLY A 116 -10.22 -32.45 -33.49
N TRP A 117 -9.91 -31.23 -33.92
CA TRP A 117 -10.74 -30.17 -34.52
C TRP A 117 -11.11 -29.05 -33.55
N ALA A 118 -11.09 -27.78 -33.93
CA ALA A 118 -10.52 -27.10 -35.09
C ALA A 118 -10.62 -25.60 -34.78
N ALA A 119 -9.77 -24.84 -35.45
CA ALA A 119 -9.92 -23.41 -35.58
C ALA A 119 -11.26 -23.04 -36.25
N VAL A 120 -11.88 -21.99 -35.72
CA VAL A 120 -12.91 -21.14 -36.34
C VAL A 120 -12.73 -19.79 -35.67
N GLY A 121 -12.62 -18.65 -36.35
CA GLY A 121 -12.83 -18.31 -37.74
C GLY A 121 -13.09 -16.80 -37.72
N SER A 122 -12.36 -16.03 -38.51
CA SER A 122 -12.56 -14.58 -38.64
C SER A 122 -13.99 -14.26 -39.05
N GLY A 123 -14.60 -13.32 -38.34
CA GLY A 123 -15.86 -12.68 -38.71
C GLY A 123 -15.71 -11.17 -38.59
N SER A 124 -15.32 -10.53 -39.69
CA SER A 124 -15.38 -9.09 -39.88
C SER A 124 -16.83 -8.67 -40.11
N LEU A 125 -17.37 -7.82 -39.24
CA LEU A 125 -18.52 -6.99 -39.56
C LEU A 125 -18.16 -5.55 -39.17
N GLY A 126 -17.99 -4.72 -40.19
CA GLY A 126 -17.72 -3.30 -40.06
C GLY A 126 -18.95 -2.54 -39.56
N VAL A 127 -18.71 -1.63 -38.62
CA VAL A 127 -19.60 -0.50 -38.32
C VAL A 127 -18.72 0.74 -38.21
N ASN A 128 -19.11 1.78 -38.95
CA ASN A 128 -18.44 3.08 -39.09
C ASN A 128 -18.25 3.82 -37.74
N PRO A 129 -17.23 4.68 -37.60
CA PRO A 129 -16.90 5.34 -36.34
C PRO A 129 -17.76 6.58 -36.14
N GLY A 130 -18.86 6.42 -35.41
CA GLY A 130 -19.65 7.52 -34.87
C GLY A 130 -19.18 7.91 -33.47
N ARG A 131 -18.28 8.90 -33.42
CA ARG A 131 -18.08 9.89 -32.32
C ARG A 131 -18.70 9.50 -30.95
N ALA A 132 -17.94 8.79 -30.11
CA ALA A 132 -18.29 8.57 -28.69
C ALA A 132 -17.24 9.24 -27.80
N GLY A 133 -17.68 10.25 -27.05
CA GLY A 133 -16.85 11.05 -26.14
C GLY A 133 -16.33 10.22 -24.97
N ALA A 134 -15.06 10.40 -24.65
CA ALA A 134 -14.43 9.86 -23.46
C ALA A 134 -14.99 10.56 -22.21
N GLY A 135 -15.93 9.91 -21.54
CA GLY A 135 -16.36 10.27 -20.19
C GLY A 135 -15.35 9.75 -19.18
N ALA A 136 -14.36 10.57 -18.86
CA ALA A 136 -13.58 10.39 -17.64
C ALA A 136 -14.51 10.64 -16.46
N VAL A 137 -14.65 9.67 -15.56
CA VAL A 137 -15.31 9.85 -14.27
C VAL A 137 -14.46 10.80 -13.42
N SER A 138 -14.68 12.09 -13.65
CA SER A 138 -14.38 13.16 -12.74
C SER A 138 -15.43 13.12 -11.63
N ALA A 139 -15.07 12.56 -10.47
CA ALA A 139 -15.84 12.78 -9.26
C ALA A 139 -15.54 14.19 -8.72
N ALA A 140 -16.03 15.21 -9.44
CA ALA A 140 -16.25 16.59 -8.97
C ALA A 140 -16.79 17.42 -10.15
N GLY A 141 -18.11 17.44 -10.31
CA GLY A 141 -18.79 18.32 -11.25
C GLY A 141 -20.11 18.79 -10.65
N GLY A 142 -20.17 20.08 -10.32
CA GLY A 142 -21.29 20.70 -9.61
C GLY A 142 -22.61 20.69 -10.38
N ALA A 143 -23.69 20.69 -9.61
CA ALA A 143 -25.01 21.07 -10.06
C ALA A 143 -25.39 22.39 -9.37
N GLY A 144 -25.63 23.43 -10.16
CA GLY A 144 -26.33 24.62 -9.72
C GLY A 144 -27.80 24.56 -10.12
N SER A 145 -28.70 24.98 -9.23
CA SER A 145 -29.82 25.89 -9.51
C SER A 145 -30.70 26.07 -8.27
N GLY A 146 -31.19 27.30 -8.04
CA GLY A 146 -32.45 27.52 -7.32
C GLY A 146 -32.41 28.47 -6.13
N ARG A 147 -32.61 29.76 -6.41
CA ARG A 147 -32.86 30.85 -5.44
C ARG A 147 -33.94 30.51 -4.39
N ALA A 148 -33.73 30.96 -3.16
CA ALA A 148 -34.76 31.63 -2.36
C ALA A 148 -34.10 32.57 -1.33
N ALA A 149 -34.66 33.76 -1.19
CA ALA A 149 -34.16 34.88 -0.40
C ALA A 149 -34.79 34.92 1.00
N ALA A 150 -34.00 35.33 1.99
CA ALA A 150 -34.34 36.10 3.21
C ALA A 150 -33.10 36.01 4.12
N GLY A 151 -32.48 37.07 4.66
CA GLY A 151 -33.00 38.35 5.09
C GLY A 151 -32.81 38.43 6.62
N LEU A 152 -32.03 39.43 7.06
CA LEU A 152 -31.87 39.88 8.47
C LEU A 152 -30.93 38.99 9.32
N GLY A 153 -30.04 39.49 10.19
CA GLY A 153 -29.79 40.82 10.70
C GLY A 153 -28.55 40.82 11.60
N ARG A 154 -28.05 42.03 11.85
CA ARG A 154 -26.84 42.43 12.60
C ARG A 154 -26.78 41.97 14.07
N ALA A 155 -25.56 42.20 14.60
CA ALA A 155 -25.15 42.47 15.98
C ALA A 155 -24.67 41.24 16.77
N GLY A 156 -23.62 41.30 17.58
CA GLY A 156 -22.83 42.42 18.05
C GLY A 156 -21.67 41.90 18.92
N ALA A 157 -20.72 42.78 19.17
CA ALA A 157 -19.48 42.57 19.92
C ALA A 157 -19.69 42.15 21.39
N GLY A 158 -18.64 41.57 22.00
CA GLY A 158 -18.54 41.45 23.46
C GLY A 158 -17.27 40.73 23.91
N ALA A 159 -16.26 41.51 24.27
CA ALA A 159 -15.01 41.07 24.88
C ALA A 159 -15.13 40.95 26.43
N GLY A 160 -14.22 40.18 27.04
CA GLY A 160 -13.90 40.17 28.49
C GLY A 160 -13.20 38.86 28.88
N SER A 161 -11.87 38.81 29.00
CA SER A 161 -11.04 39.13 30.20
C SER A 161 -11.48 38.33 31.45
N ALA A 162 -10.83 37.23 31.84
CA ALA A 162 -9.53 37.04 32.51
C ALA A 162 -9.63 36.89 34.04
N ALA A 163 -8.71 36.07 34.57
CA ALA A 163 -8.15 35.99 35.93
C ALA A 163 -8.70 34.96 36.94
N ALA A 164 -7.84 33.97 37.20
CA ALA A 164 -7.19 33.60 38.47
C ALA A 164 -8.02 33.17 39.70
N GLY A 165 -7.58 32.05 40.30
CA GLY A 165 -7.88 31.66 41.68
C GLY A 165 -7.08 30.42 42.08
N ALA A 166 -6.24 30.55 43.11
CA ALA A 166 -5.26 29.58 43.59
C ALA A 166 -5.71 28.86 44.89
N GLY A 167 -4.94 27.85 45.29
CA GLY A 167 -4.91 27.24 46.64
C GLY A 167 -5.57 25.85 46.70
N SER A 168 -5.07 24.85 47.43
CA SER A 168 -3.98 24.77 48.40
C SER A 168 -3.68 23.30 48.76
N ASP A 169 -2.49 23.09 49.31
CA ASP A 169 -1.87 21.84 49.78
C ASP A 169 -2.62 21.04 50.86
N GLY A 170 -2.21 19.77 51.00
CA GLY A 170 -2.49 18.90 52.14
C GLY A 170 -1.62 17.63 52.16
N THR A 171 -0.47 17.72 52.83
CA THR A 171 0.41 16.63 53.35
C THR A 171 -0.34 15.77 54.42
N ALA A 172 0.01 14.56 54.88
CA ALA A 172 1.28 13.86 55.11
C ALA A 172 1.06 12.37 55.54
N ALA A 173 2.18 11.62 55.60
CA ALA A 173 2.57 10.51 56.52
C ALA A 173 1.97 9.09 56.31
N ASP A 174 2.77 8.04 55.98
CA ASP A 174 3.78 7.28 56.77
C ASP A 174 3.10 6.28 57.75
N SER A 175 3.35 4.96 57.82
CA SER A 175 4.60 4.19 57.91
C SER A 175 4.30 2.66 57.99
N GLY A 176 5.26 1.82 57.56
CA GLY A 176 5.64 0.48 58.09
C GLY A 176 4.63 -0.70 58.00
N ARG A 177 4.99 -2.00 57.98
CA ARG A 177 6.25 -2.70 58.19
C ARG A 177 6.06 -4.23 57.90
N THR A 178 7.05 -4.85 57.25
CA THR A 178 7.63 -6.23 57.43
C THR A 178 6.86 -7.56 57.27
N GLY A 179 7.58 -8.50 56.61
CA GLY A 179 7.60 -9.97 56.84
C GLY A 179 6.76 -10.76 55.82
N SER A 180 7.21 -11.82 55.15
CA SER A 180 8.09 -12.91 55.57
C SER A 180 8.63 -13.69 54.35
N ARG A 181 9.85 -14.24 54.53
CA ARG A 181 10.56 -15.22 53.69
C ARG A 181 9.83 -16.56 53.59
N THR A 182 10.02 -17.26 52.47
CA THR A 182 10.22 -18.72 52.42
C THR A 182 11.21 -19.07 51.30
N ASP A 183 12.28 -19.77 51.70
CA ASP A 183 13.27 -20.45 50.85
C ASP A 183 12.72 -21.81 50.38
N SER A 184 13.07 -22.24 49.16
CA SER A 184 13.76 -23.53 48.93
C SER A 184 14.08 -23.79 47.44
N PRO A 185 15.11 -24.62 47.13
CA PRO A 185 15.93 -24.51 45.91
C PRO A 185 15.92 -25.76 44.99
N ARG A 186 16.57 -25.63 43.82
CA ARG A 186 17.14 -26.66 42.87
C ARG A 186 16.65 -26.43 41.43
N LEU A 187 17.40 -26.63 40.35
CA LEU A 187 18.62 -27.39 40.08
C LEU A 187 19.33 -26.75 38.86
N LYS A 188 20.67 -26.70 38.90
CA LYS A 188 21.53 -26.44 37.74
C LYS A 188 21.60 -27.71 36.89
N THR A 189 21.42 -27.59 35.58
CA THR A 189 21.81 -28.62 34.61
C THR A 189 22.83 -28.07 33.62
N THR A 190 23.86 -28.90 33.46
CA THR A 190 25.15 -28.68 32.84
C THR A 190 25.09 -28.82 31.33
N ALA A 191 25.84 -27.96 30.63
CA ALA A 191 26.19 -28.11 29.23
C ALA A 191 27.35 -29.11 29.05
N SER A 192 27.34 -29.88 27.96
CA SER A 192 28.53 -30.45 27.29
C SER A 192 28.19 -31.04 25.91
N PRO A 193 29.18 -31.24 25.01
CA PRO A 193 29.10 -30.79 23.62
C PRO A 193 29.19 -31.91 22.56
N GLY A 194 28.93 -31.56 21.29
CA GLY A 194 29.51 -32.26 20.12
C GLY A 194 28.52 -32.76 19.07
N GLY A 195 28.58 -32.17 17.86
CA GLY A 195 27.93 -32.66 16.64
C GLY A 195 28.08 -31.64 15.50
N PRO A 196 28.39 -32.04 14.25
CA PRO A 196 29.15 -31.24 13.31
C PRO A 196 28.35 -30.04 12.77
N ARG A 197 28.98 -28.86 12.79
CA ARG A 197 28.49 -27.68 12.08
C ARG A 197 28.71 -27.90 10.58
N SER A 198 27.65 -28.26 9.87
CA SER A 198 27.59 -28.12 8.41
C SER A 198 27.80 -26.64 8.07
N ALA A 199 28.90 -26.32 7.39
CA ALA A 199 29.18 -24.98 6.89
C ALA A 199 28.10 -24.58 5.88
N ALA A 200 27.15 -23.75 6.31
CA ALA A 200 26.16 -23.16 5.44
C ALA A 200 26.83 -22.15 4.50
N ASN A 201 26.59 -22.31 3.20
CA ASN A 201 27.06 -21.43 2.15
C ASN A 201 26.41 -20.03 2.29
N PRO A 202 27.16 -18.92 2.47
CA PRO A 202 26.59 -17.60 2.78
C PRO A 202 25.92 -16.89 1.59
N GLY A 203 25.62 -17.60 0.49
CA GLY A 203 25.17 -17.01 -0.78
C GLY A 203 23.83 -17.52 -1.33
N SER A 204 23.11 -18.36 -0.60
CA SER A 204 21.81 -18.89 -1.04
C SER A 204 20.81 -18.71 0.08
N LEU A 205 19.65 -18.11 -0.22
CA LEU A 205 18.47 -18.25 0.61
C LEU A 205 18.09 -19.75 0.59
N GLY A 206 18.69 -20.54 1.49
CA GLY A 206 18.22 -21.88 1.79
C GLY A 206 16.73 -21.79 2.13
N VAL A 207 15.95 -22.79 1.70
CA VAL A 207 14.46 -22.83 1.76
C VAL A 207 13.95 -21.98 2.92
N PRO A 208 13.41 -20.77 2.68
CA PRO A 208 13.27 -19.80 3.76
C PRO A 208 12.16 -20.25 4.70
N ALA A 209 12.40 -20.10 6.01
CA ALA A 209 11.30 -19.92 6.94
C ALA A 209 10.38 -18.82 6.37
N GLU A 210 9.06 -19.04 6.40
CA GLU A 210 8.08 -18.09 5.87
C GLU A 210 8.39 -16.66 6.35
N ASP A 211 8.49 -15.70 5.41
CA ASP A 211 8.73 -14.31 5.80
C ASP A 211 7.42 -13.75 6.38
N PRO A 212 7.41 -13.21 7.61
CA PRO A 212 6.18 -12.78 8.29
C PRO A 212 5.51 -11.59 7.60
N HIS A 213 6.24 -10.88 6.73
CA HIS A 213 5.72 -9.80 5.90
C HIS A 213 5.45 -10.26 4.47
N GLY A 214 5.61 -11.54 4.13
CA GLY A 214 5.41 -12.05 2.78
C GLY A 214 6.44 -11.51 1.79
N LEU A 215 7.70 -11.34 2.21
CA LEU A 215 8.84 -11.08 1.32
C LEU A 215 9.49 -12.39 0.82
N ASP A 216 8.68 -13.40 0.57
CA ASP A 216 9.03 -14.69 0.01
C ASP A 216 8.27 -14.95 -1.31
N LEU A 217 8.44 -16.12 -1.92
CA LEU A 217 7.88 -16.43 -3.25
C LEU A 217 6.35 -16.28 -3.33
N PRO A 218 5.54 -16.83 -2.40
CA PRO A 218 4.09 -16.64 -2.43
C PRO A 218 3.68 -15.17 -2.35
N GLY A 219 4.31 -14.41 -1.43
CA GLY A 219 4.00 -12.99 -1.24
C GLY A 219 4.44 -12.11 -2.42
N ALA A 220 5.61 -12.38 -3.01
CA ALA A 220 6.08 -11.70 -4.21
C ALA A 220 5.15 -11.94 -5.42
N ARG A 221 4.63 -13.17 -5.56
CA ARG A 221 3.64 -13.52 -6.58
C ARG A 221 2.32 -12.77 -6.36
N ALA A 222 1.84 -12.72 -5.12
CA ALA A 222 0.64 -11.97 -4.77
C ALA A 222 0.81 -10.47 -5.06
N ASP A 223 1.96 -9.88 -4.73
CA ASP A 223 2.26 -8.47 -5.03
C ASP A 223 2.23 -8.15 -6.52
N ALA A 224 2.86 -8.98 -7.35
CA ALA A 224 2.87 -8.78 -8.79
C ALA A 224 1.45 -8.89 -9.38
N LEU A 225 0.65 -9.85 -8.91
CA LEU A 225 -0.74 -10.01 -9.34
C LEU A 225 -1.62 -8.83 -8.90
N LEU A 226 -1.45 -8.32 -7.68
CA LEU A 226 -2.17 -7.13 -7.19
C LEU A 226 -1.75 -5.86 -7.93
N GLY A 227 -0.46 -5.72 -8.25
CA GLY A 227 0.05 -4.62 -9.07
C GLY A 227 -0.55 -4.63 -10.47
N LEU A 228 -0.53 -5.79 -11.14
CA LEU A 228 -1.21 -5.98 -12.43
C LEU A 228 -2.72 -5.72 -12.35
N ALA A 229 -3.37 -6.08 -11.24
CA ALA A 229 -4.79 -5.81 -11.03
C ALA A 229 -5.05 -4.29 -10.97
N ALA A 230 -4.30 -3.56 -10.13
CA ALA A 230 -4.40 -2.11 -9.99
C ALA A 230 -4.14 -1.39 -11.33
N ASP A 231 -3.14 -1.81 -12.10
CA ASP A 231 -2.84 -1.19 -13.38
C ASP A 231 -3.86 -1.52 -14.47
N ASN A 232 -4.46 -2.71 -14.47
CA ASN A 232 -5.57 -2.99 -15.38
C ASN A 232 -6.82 -2.20 -15.00
N LEU A 233 -7.08 -2.00 -13.70
CA LEU A 233 -8.16 -1.16 -13.21
C LEU A 233 -8.02 0.27 -13.71
N ALA A 234 -6.85 0.89 -13.53
CA ALA A 234 -6.57 2.26 -13.98
C ALA A 234 -6.68 2.44 -15.51
N LEU A 235 -6.60 1.34 -16.27
CA LEU A 235 -6.78 1.31 -17.72
C LEU A 235 -8.20 0.91 -18.15
N GLY A 236 -9.17 0.90 -17.24
CA GLY A 236 -10.58 0.59 -17.48
C GLY A 236 -10.88 -0.90 -17.68
N ARG A 237 -9.96 -1.81 -17.35
CA ARG A 237 -10.09 -3.26 -17.57
C ARG A 237 -10.55 -3.97 -16.31
N ILE A 238 -11.74 -3.61 -15.82
CA ILE A 238 -12.30 -4.04 -14.52
C ILE A 238 -12.33 -5.57 -14.39
N SER A 239 -12.83 -6.30 -15.39
CA SER A 239 -12.92 -7.77 -15.31
C SER A 239 -11.54 -8.45 -15.23
N ALA A 240 -10.51 -7.88 -15.87
CA ALA A 240 -9.14 -8.39 -15.78
C ALA A 240 -8.57 -8.13 -14.38
N ALA A 241 -8.79 -6.94 -13.83
CA ALA A 241 -8.40 -6.58 -12.47
C ALA A 241 -9.01 -7.54 -11.44
N ARG A 242 -10.32 -7.82 -11.54
CA ARG A 242 -11.04 -8.74 -10.65
C ARG A 242 -10.45 -10.16 -10.67
N ARG A 243 -10.18 -10.72 -11.86
CA ARG A 243 -9.54 -12.05 -12.00
C ARG A 243 -8.13 -12.10 -11.40
N LEU A 244 -7.35 -11.03 -11.57
CA LEU A 244 -6.00 -10.94 -11.03
C LEU A 244 -6.01 -10.82 -9.50
N ALA A 245 -6.94 -10.05 -8.93
CA ALA A 245 -7.12 -9.95 -7.48
C ALA A 245 -7.48 -11.31 -6.83
N VAL A 246 -8.37 -12.09 -7.47
CA VAL A 246 -8.68 -13.46 -7.03
C VAL A 246 -7.44 -14.35 -7.02
N ARG A 247 -6.64 -14.31 -8.10
CA ARG A 247 -5.39 -15.09 -8.18
C ARG A 247 -4.36 -14.65 -7.13
N ALA A 248 -4.31 -13.37 -6.81
CA ALA A 248 -3.42 -12.88 -5.75
C ALA A 248 -3.81 -13.44 -4.37
N ALA A 249 -5.11 -13.45 -4.04
CA ALA A 249 -5.63 -14.02 -2.81
C ALA A 249 -5.45 -15.56 -2.71
N GLN A 250 -5.28 -16.23 -3.84
CA GLN A 250 -4.89 -17.65 -3.90
C GLN A 250 -3.38 -17.85 -3.72
N ALA A 251 -2.56 -16.87 -4.11
CA ALA A 251 -1.11 -16.93 -3.99
C ALA A 251 -0.63 -16.66 -2.56
N ASP A 252 -1.25 -15.71 -1.86
CA ASP A 252 -0.93 -15.39 -0.46
C ASP A 252 -2.15 -14.81 0.27
N ARG A 253 -2.34 -15.23 1.53
CA ARG A 253 -3.43 -14.80 2.43
C ARG A 253 -2.92 -14.15 3.72
N ARG A 254 -1.60 -13.99 3.85
CA ARG A 254 -1.00 -13.31 5.00
C ARG A 254 -1.33 -11.83 4.97
N TRP A 255 -1.11 -11.18 6.11
CA TRP A 255 -1.64 -9.85 6.40
C TRP A 255 -1.34 -8.82 5.30
N ARG A 256 -0.12 -8.79 4.73
CA ARG A 256 0.27 -7.78 3.72
C ARG A 256 -0.47 -7.98 2.40
N ALA A 257 -0.64 -9.23 1.95
CA ALA A 257 -1.41 -9.57 0.77
C ALA A 257 -2.91 -9.27 0.99
N THR A 258 -3.45 -9.58 2.17
CA THR A 258 -4.83 -9.26 2.55
C THR A 258 -5.10 -7.75 2.55
N VAL A 259 -4.21 -6.95 3.14
CA VAL A 259 -4.32 -5.48 3.16
C VAL A 259 -4.31 -4.92 1.73
N ARG A 260 -3.31 -5.30 0.92
CA ARG A 260 -3.19 -4.81 -0.47
C ARG A 260 -4.33 -5.31 -1.35
N GLY A 261 -4.80 -6.52 -1.13
CA GLY A 261 -5.97 -7.10 -1.79
C GLY A 261 -7.26 -6.36 -1.45
N GLY A 262 -7.43 -5.92 -0.20
CA GLY A 262 -8.56 -5.10 0.20
C GLY A 262 -8.54 -3.70 -0.44
N TRP A 263 -7.37 -3.09 -0.62
CA TRP A 263 -7.25 -1.83 -1.38
C TRP A 263 -7.70 -2.00 -2.83
N VAL A 264 -7.12 -2.97 -3.54
CA VAL A 264 -7.46 -3.23 -4.95
C VAL A 264 -8.91 -3.67 -5.09
N GLY A 265 -9.43 -4.49 -4.17
CA GLY A 265 -10.82 -4.92 -4.15
C GLY A 265 -11.78 -3.74 -4.01
N ALA A 266 -11.53 -2.84 -3.05
CA ALA A 266 -12.34 -1.64 -2.87
C ALA A 266 -12.30 -0.73 -4.11
N GLU A 267 -11.13 -0.49 -4.69
CA GLU A 267 -10.99 0.31 -5.91
C GLU A 267 -11.72 -0.33 -7.11
N ILE A 268 -11.72 -1.67 -7.22
CA ILE A 268 -12.49 -2.41 -8.24
C ILE A 268 -13.99 -2.14 -8.08
N GLU A 269 -14.55 -2.31 -6.88
CA GLU A 269 -15.99 -2.12 -6.66
C GLU A 269 -16.41 -0.65 -6.88
N LEU A 270 -15.58 0.31 -6.45
CA LEU A 270 -15.83 1.73 -6.72
C LEU A 270 -15.87 2.02 -8.22
N ALA A 271 -14.94 1.46 -9.00
CA ALA A 271 -14.93 1.63 -10.45
C ALA A 271 -16.09 0.92 -11.16
N ASP A 272 -16.61 -0.16 -10.57
CA ASP A 272 -17.78 -0.92 -11.06
C ASP A 272 -19.11 -0.27 -10.64
N GLY A 273 -19.07 0.88 -9.94
CA GLY A 273 -20.25 1.61 -9.48
C GLY A 273 -20.96 0.94 -8.30
N GLN A 274 -20.24 0.16 -7.49
CA GLN A 274 -20.76 -0.58 -6.34
C GLN A 274 -20.12 -0.08 -5.02
N PRO A 275 -20.42 1.16 -4.58
CA PRO A 275 -19.72 1.76 -3.44
C PRO A 275 -19.96 1.02 -2.12
N GLU A 276 -21.14 0.46 -1.88
CA GLU A 276 -21.43 -0.33 -0.69
C GLU A 276 -20.58 -1.61 -0.64
N ALA A 277 -20.35 -2.24 -1.80
CA ALA A 277 -19.50 -3.43 -1.91
C ALA A 277 -18.02 -3.12 -1.67
N ALA A 278 -17.58 -1.87 -1.87
CA ALA A 278 -16.21 -1.44 -1.61
C ALA A 278 -15.86 -1.38 -0.11
N VAL A 279 -16.85 -1.20 0.77
CA VAL A 279 -16.62 -0.98 2.20
C VAL A 279 -16.03 -2.22 2.88
N ALA A 280 -16.56 -3.41 2.60
CA ALA A 280 -16.10 -4.65 3.24
C ALA A 280 -14.60 -4.95 2.99
N PRO A 281 -14.07 -4.96 1.75
CA PRO A 281 -12.65 -5.17 1.51
C PRO A 281 -11.78 -4.04 2.06
N ALA A 282 -12.23 -2.78 2.00
CA ALA A 282 -11.49 -1.64 2.58
C ALA A 282 -11.38 -1.74 4.11
N ARG A 283 -12.48 -2.13 4.77
CA ARG A 283 -12.54 -2.31 6.22
C ARG A 283 -11.64 -3.44 6.68
N LEU A 284 -11.67 -4.59 5.99
CA LEU A 284 -10.76 -5.70 6.25
C LEU A 284 -9.29 -5.27 6.15
N ALA A 285 -8.94 -4.46 5.14
CA ALA A 285 -7.58 -3.94 4.99
C ALA A 285 -7.19 -2.98 6.13
N TYR A 286 -8.12 -2.15 6.61
CA TYR A 286 -7.87 -1.25 7.74
C TYR A 286 -7.68 -2.03 9.04
N GLU A 287 -8.62 -2.91 9.39
CA GLU A 287 -8.58 -3.72 10.62
C GLU A 287 -7.34 -4.62 10.65
N THR A 288 -6.99 -5.25 9.52
CA THR A 288 -5.77 -6.06 9.40
C THR A 288 -4.51 -5.22 9.61
N ALA A 289 -4.44 -4.01 9.05
CA ALA A 289 -3.29 -3.13 9.22
C ALA A 289 -3.16 -2.64 10.67
N VAL A 290 -4.27 -2.33 11.33
CA VAL A 290 -4.33 -1.94 12.76
C VAL A 290 -3.88 -3.09 13.64
N ALA A 291 -4.40 -4.31 13.43
CA ALA A 291 -4.01 -5.50 14.19
C ALA A 291 -2.52 -5.85 14.06
N ARG A 292 -1.88 -5.45 12.96
CA ARG A 292 -0.44 -5.61 12.74
C ARG A 292 0.40 -4.41 13.17
N ASN A 293 -0.24 -3.36 13.69
CA ASN A 293 0.40 -2.09 14.06
C ASN A 293 1.28 -1.52 12.93
N ALA A 294 0.86 -1.71 11.67
CA ALA A 294 1.66 -1.40 10.49
C ALA A 294 1.35 0.02 10.02
N ARG A 295 2.06 1.03 10.56
CA ARG A 295 1.68 2.46 10.48
C ARG A 295 1.35 2.94 9.07
N ARG A 296 2.24 2.69 8.10
CA ARG A 296 2.04 3.08 6.70
C ARG A 296 0.79 2.44 6.09
N HIS A 297 0.53 1.17 6.43
CA HIS A 297 -0.62 0.42 5.93
C HIS A 297 -1.91 0.93 6.58
N ILE A 298 -1.88 1.29 7.87
CA ILE A 298 -3.01 1.92 8.56
C ILE A 298 -3.40 3.22 7.87
N VAL A 299 -2.43 4.11 7.59
CA VAL A 299 -2.69 5.38 6.88
C VAL A 299 -3.29 5.13 5.49
N LYS A 300 -2.68 4.28 4.66
CA LYS A 300 -3.21 3.99 3.32
C LYS A 300 -4.59 3.35 3.38
N SER A 301 -4.81 2.37 4.28
CA SER A 301 -6.11 1.73 4.47
C SER A 301 -7.17 2.72 4.98
N GLY A 302 -6.79 3.67 5.84
CA GLY A 302 -7.69 4.70 6.35
C GLY A 302 -8.19 5.62 5.23
N ILE A 303 -7.29 6.02 4.32
CA ILE A 303 -7.68 6.78 3.12
C ILE A 303 -8.66 5.96 2.26
N VAL A 304 -8.34 4.69 1.96
CA VAL A 304 -9.18 3.84 1.10
C VAL A 304 -10.55 3.57 1.72
N LEU A 305 -10.61 3.23 3.01
CA LEU A 305 -11.87 3.02 3.72
C LEU A 305 -12.67 4.32 3.81
N GLY A 306 -12.02 5.47 4.03
CA GLY A 306 -12.70 6.76 4.05
C GLY A 306 -13.36 7.11 2.72
N VAL A 307 -12.67 6.87 1.61
CA VAL A 307 -13.23 7.02 0.25
C VAL A 307 -14.40 6.05 0.02
N ALA A 308 -14.27 4.79 0.44
CA ALA A 308 -15.35 3.81 0.31
C ALA A 308 -16.59 4.20 1.14
N LEU A 309 -16.41 4.66 2.38
CA LEU A 309 -17.50 5.13 3.25
C LEU A 309 -18.20 6.35 2.66
N LEU A 310 -17.42 7.34 2.20
CA LEU A 310 -17.97 8.53 1.54
C LEU A 310 -18.81 8.15 0.32
N ALA A 311 -18.28 7.29 -0.55
CA ALA A 311 -18.98 6.86 -1.76
C ALA A 311 -20.26 6.06 -1.45
N ALA A 312 -20.26 5.29 -0.36
CA ALA A 312 -21.40 4.51 0.11
C ALA A 312 -22.40 5.33 0.96
N GLY A 313 -22.16 6.63 1.17
CA GLY A 313 -22.99 7.49 2.03
C GLY A 313 -22.98 7.07 3.51
N GLN A 314 -21.92 6.39 3.97
CA GLN A 314 -21.76 5.95 5.35
C GLN A 314 -20.97 6.97 6.17
N GLU A 315 -21.28 7.05 7.47
CA GLU A 315 -20.60 7.92 8.42
C GLU A 315 -19.14 7.48 8.69
N GLY A 316 -18.36 8.38 9.29
CA GLY A 316 -16.98 8.09 9.72
C GLY A 316 -15.90 8.37 8.67
N ALA A 317 -16.26 8.73 7.43
CA ALA A 317 -15.32 9.01 6.36
C ALA A 317 -14.39 10.20 6.69
N ARG A 318 -14.95 11.30 7.20
CA ARG A 318 -14.20 12.52 7.53
C ARG A 318 -13.18 12.26 8.63
N GLU A 319 -13.60 11.68 9.74
CA GLU A 319 -12.75 11.39 10.90
C GLU A 319 -11.57 10.53 10.50
N LEU A 320 -11.83 9.49 9.70
CA LEU A 320 -10.81 8.54 9.27
C LEU A 320 -9.77 9.17 8.34
N VAL A 321 -10.20 9.95 7.34
CA VAL A 321 -9.28 10.59 6.38
C VAL A 321 -8.49 11.71 7.03
N VAL A 322 -9.11 12.52 7.89
CA VAL A 322 -8.42 13.58 8.64
C VAL A 322 -7.36 12.98 9.56
N ALA A 323 -7.68 11.90 10.29
CA ALA A 323 -6.70 11.18 11.11
C ALA A 323 -5.56 10.61 10.25
N ALA A 324 -5.86 10.03 9.08
CA ALA A 324 -4.86 9.54 8.16
C ALA A 324 -3.95 10.65 7.60
N ALA A 325 -4.48 11.84 7.34
CA ALA A 325 -3.68 13.00 6.90
C ALA A 325 -2.70 13.47 7.99
N VAL A 326 -3.18 13.57 9.24
CA VAL A 326 -2.35 13.92 10.41
C VAL A 326 -1.24 12.88 10.62
N ASP A 327 -1.58 11.60 10.59
CA ASP A 327 -0.58 10.52 10.73
C ASP A 327 0.40 10.52 9.55
N ALA A 328 -0.07 10.73 8.31
CA ALA A 328 0.81 10.78 7.14
C ALA A 328 1.84 11.90 7.26
N GLU A 329 1.46 13.06 7.79
CA GLU A 329 2.36 14.17 8.07
C GLU A 329 3.33 13.86 9.21
N LYS A 330 2.80 13.42 10.36
CA LYS A 330 3.59 13.08 11.55
C LYS A 330 4.70 12.06 11.27
N TYR A 331 4.43 11.11 10.38
CA TYR A 331 5.34 10.01 10.04
C TYR A 331 6.08 10.22 8.71
N GLU A 332 6.04 11.43 8.14
CA GLU A 332 6.72 11.80 6.89
C GLU A 332 6.37 10.87 5.71
N LEU A 333 5.15 10.36 5.68
CA LEU A 333 4.64 9.50 4.60
C LEU A 333 4.19 10.37 3.43
N ASP A 334 5.11 11.17 2.86
CA ASP A 334 4.82 12.16 1.82
C ASP A 334 4.06 11.55 0.64
N SER A 335 4.33 10.28 0.28
CA SER A 335 3.62 9.55 -0.78
C SER A 335 2.11 9.38 -0.52
N LEU A 336 1.69 9.41 0.76
CA LEU A 336 0.30 9.31 1.19
C LEU A 336 -0.26 10.64 1.67
N ASN A 337 0.59 11.54 2.19
CA ASN A 337 0.16 12.83 2.75
C ASN A 337 -0.56 13.68 1.69
N TRP A 338 0.01 13.85 0.49
CA TRP A 338 -0.64 14.65 -0.54
C TRP A 338 -2.00 14.05 -0.96
N VAL A 339 -2.14 12.72 -0.97
CA VAL A 339 -3.39 12.01 -1.28
C VAL A 339 -4.40 12.21 -0.16
N ALA A 340 -3.99 12.00 1.09
CA ALA A 340 -4.84 12.16 2.26
C ALA A 340 -5.36 13.59 2.36
N ALA A 341 -4.50 14.60 2.19
CA ALA A 341 -4.89 16.00 2.13
C ALA A 341 -5.85 16.28 0.97
N ARG A 342 -5.62 15.70 -0.21
CA ARG A 342 -6.53 15.88 -1.36
C ARG A 342 -7.93 15.36 -1.08
N VAL A 343 -8.04 14.18 -0.47
CA VAL A 343 -9.33 13.57 -0.09
C VAL A 343 -9.96 14.31 1.09
N ALA A 344 -9.17 14.75 2.07
CA ALA A 344 -9.66 15.55 3.20
C ALA A 344 -10.31 16.85 2.73
N ALA A 345 -9.79 17.49 1.67
CA ALA A 345 -10.40 18.68 1.10
C ALA A 345 -11.82 18.47 0.53
N ASP A 346 -12.16 17.24 0.15
CA ASP A 346 -13.50 16.88 -0.34
C ASP A 346 -14.46 16.52 0.80
N LEU A 347 -13.92 16.22 2.00
CA LEU A 347 -14.67 15.80 3.19
C LEU A 347 -14.84 16.89 4.26
N ASP A 348 -13.88 17.82 4.35
CA ASP A 348 -13.83 18.86 5.36
C ASP A 348 -13.85 20.24 4.71
N HIS A 349 -15.05 20.68 4.32
CA HIS A 349 -15.25 21.90 3.53
C HIS A 349 -14.73 23.17 4.22
N ASP A 350 -14.77 23.22 5.56
CA ASP A 350 -14.29 24.36 6.35
C ASP A 350 -12.78 24.59 6.22
N ARG A 351 -12.02 23.52 5.93
CA ARG A 351 -10.56 23.53 5.78
C ARG A 351 -10.10 23.12 4.38
N ALA A 352 -11.01 23.09 3.41
CA ALA A 352 -10.73 22.56 2.08
C ALA A 352 -9.55 23.27 1.39
N GLU A 353 -9.44 24.60 1.51
CA GLU A 353 -8.32 25.36 0.92
C GLU A 353 -6.97 25.03 1.56
N GLU A 354 -6.94 24.87 2.88
CA GLU A 354 -5.75 24.46 3.63
C GLU A 354 -5.26 23.08 3.14
N TYR A 355 -6.19 22.13 3.04
CA TYR A 355 -5.89 20.79 2.55
C TYR A 355 -5.44 20.77 1.08
N ARG A 356 -6.08 21.54 0.18
CA ARG A 356 -5.63 21.66 -1.21
C ARG A 356 -4.25 22.30 -1.32
N PHE A 357 -3.98 23.33 -0.51
CA PHE A 357 -2.65 23.93 -0.45
C PHE A 357 -1.59 22.92 0.02
N ARG A 358 -1.86 22.21 1.12
CA ARG A 358 -0.96 21.18 1.65
C ARG A 358 -0.70 20.07 0.65
N SER A 359 -1.76 19.57 0.00
CA SER A 359 -1.67 18.55 -1.05
C SER A 359 -0.73 18.98 -2.17
N ARG A 360 -0.91 20.18 -2.72
CA ARG A 360 -0.04 20.73 -3.79
C ARG A 360 1.41 20.90 -3.32
N GLN A 361 1.63 21.39 -2.11
CA GLN A 361 2.97 21.58 -1.55
C GLN A 361 3.73 20.26 -1.42
N VAL A 362 3.09 19.23 -0.84
CA VAL A 362 3.70 17.91 -0.67
C VAL A 362 3.90 17.23 -2.03
N LEU A 363 2.91 17.27 -2.91
CA LEU A 363 3.03 16.71 -4.25
C LEU A 363 4.18 17.35 -5.04
N HIS A 364 4.34 18.68 -4.97
CA HIS A 364 5.48 19.37 -5.57
C HIS A 364 6.82 18.83 -5.04
N ALA A 365 6.95 18.65 -3.73
CA ALA A 365 8.16 18.08 -3.13
C ALA A 365 8.41 16.63 -3.60
N VAL A 366 7.37 15.79 -3.65
CA VAL A 366 7.45 14.41 -4.16
C VAL A 366 7.91 14.37 -5.61
N LEU A 367 7.37 15.24 -6.47
CA LEU A 367 7.73 15.30 -7.89
C LEU A 367 9.18 15.73 -8.11
N ARG A 368 9.73 16.63 -7.29
CA ARG A 368 11.16 16.97 -7.31
C ARG A 368 12.07 15.78 -6.98
N HIS A 369 11.54 14.77 -6.31
CA HIS A 369 12.24 13.54 -6.00
C HIS A 369 11.84 12.36 -6.89
N ALA A 370 11.13 12.59 -8.00
CA ALA A 370 10.88 11.60 -9.04
C ALA A 370 11.93 11.71 -10.16
N ASP A 371 12.10 10.66 -10.96
CA ASP A 371 12.90 10.79 -12.18
C ASP A 371 12.18 11.64 -13.24
N PRO A 372 12.91 12.27 -14.18
CA PRO A 372 12.31 13.19 -15.16
C PRO A 372 11.23 12.57 -16.06
N CYS A 373 11.33 11.26 -16.36
CA CYS A 373 10.35 10.58 -17.20
C CYS A 373 9.01 10.47 -16.47
N VAL A 374 9.02 10.04 -15.21
CA VAL A 374 7.81 9.91 -14.40
C VAL A 374 7.23 11.26 -14.02
N MET A 375 8.08 12.26 -13.78
CA MET A 375 7.61 13.64 -13.56
C MET A 375 6.80 14.14 -14.77
N ARG A 376 7.28 13.92 -15.99
CA ARG A 376 6.54 14.30 -17.21
C ARG A 376 5.19 13.59 -17.31
N ILE A 377 5.17 12.28 -17.05
CA ILE A 377 3.92 11.50 -17.05
C ILE A 377 2.94 12.03 -15.99
N ALA A 378 3.44 12.35 -14.79
CA ALA A 378 2.61 12.90 -13.72
C ALA A 378 1.95 14.22 -14.13
N HIS A 379 2.65 15.07 -14.91
CA HIS A 379 2.09 16.32 -15.40
C HIS A 379 0.94 16.15 -16.40
N GLU A 380 0.93 15.04 -17.14
CA GLU A 380 -0.08 14.72 -18.15
C GLU A 380 -1.15 13.76 -17.61
N SER A 381 -0.97 13.26 -16.38
CA SER A 381 -1.80 12.22 -15.79
C SER A 381 -3.10 12.80 -15.24
N PRO A 382 -4.27 12.22 -15.60
CA PRO A 382 -5.54 12.60 -14.97
C PRO A 382 -5.60 12.20 -13.48
N TRP A 383 -4.68 11.36 -13.02
CA TRP A 383 -4.62 10.86 -11.65
C TRP A 383 -3.81 11.75 -10.70
N VAL A 384 -3.09 12.75 -11.23
CA VAL A 384 -2.20 13.60 -10.43
C VAL A 384 -2.58 15.07 -10.63
N PRO A 385 -3.05 15.76 -9.57
CA PRO A 385 -3.52 17.14 -9.68
C PRO A 385 -2.34 18.14 -9.68
N VAL A 386 -1.55 18.14 -10.74
CA VAL A 386 -0.39 19.05 -10.93
C VAL A 386 -0.76 20.43 -11.47
N GLY A 387 -1.99 20.62 -11.98
CA GLY A 387 -2.46 21.87 -12.57
C GLY A 387 -3.03 22.85 -11.53
N PRO A 388 -3.28 24.11 -11.92
CA PRO A 388 -4.07 25.04 -11.12
C PRO A 388 -5.53 24.54 -11.11
N GLY A 389 -5.86 23.69 -10.15
CA GLY A 389 -7.22 23.23 -9.86
C GLY A 389 -7.92 24.12 -8.85
#